data_AF-A0A7U1HT86-F1
#
_entry.id   AF-A0A7U1HT86-F1
#
_cell.length_a   1.000
_cell.length_b   1.000
_cell.length_c   1.000
_cell.angle_alpha   90.00
_cell.angle_beta   90.00
_cell.angle_gamma   90.00
#
_symmetry.space_group_name_H-M   'P 1'
#
loop_
_entity.id
_entity.type
_entity.pdbx_description
1 polymer ?
#
loop_
_entity_poly.entity_id
_entity_poly.type
_entity_poly.pdbx_seq_one_letter_code
_entity_poly.pdbx_strand_id
1 'polypeptide(L)' 'MCMAGKLTGDSGGSECNSAEAAFFNIVKKNKHGFLPNHTKDARKAFLNECPDNGEGGSNQSMISQIISKYGKVRL' A
#
# COMPACT_ATOMS: atom_id res chain seq x y z
N MET A 1 0.29 11.06 -2.50
CA MET A 1 0.21 9.62 -2.16
C MET A 1 -0.78 8.90 -3.07
N CYS A 2 -0.32 8.08 -4.02
CA CYS A 2 -1.17 7.36 -4.98
C CYS A 2 -2.20 6.42 -4.33
N MET A 3 -1.76 5.65 -3.33
CA MET A 3 -2.65 4.75 -2.59
C MET A 3 -3.74 5.49 -1.78
N ALA A 4 -3.57 6.79 -1.49
CA ALA A 4 -4.58 7.59 -0.84
C ALA A 4 -5.75 7.94 -1.79
N GLY A 5 -5.48 8.20 -3.07
CA GLY A 5 -6.53 8.33 -4.08
C GLY A 5 -7.36 7.03 -4.18
N LYS A 6 -6.68 5.88 -4.13
CA LYS A 6 -7.35 4.57 -4.11
C LYS A 6 -8.24 4.33 -2.88
N LEU A 7 -8.09 5.11 -1.80
CA LEU A 7 -9.05 5.09 -0.69
C LEU A 7 -10.34 5.82 -1.04
N THR A 8 -10.26 6.96 -1.73
CA THR A 8 -11.40 7.81 -2.10
C THR A 8 -12.16 7.33 -3.34
N GLY A 9 -11.59 6.37 -4.07
CA GLY A 9 -12.20 5.81 -5.29
C GLY A 9 -11.64 6.40 -6.58
N ASP A 10 -10.74 7.38 -6.47
CA ASP A 10 -10.01 7.96 -7.58
C ASP A 10 -8.67 7.24 -7.73
N SER A 11 -8.52 6.46 -8.80
CA SER A 11 -7.18 5.97 -9.17
C SER A 11 -6.36 7.22 -9.50
N GLY A 12 -5.18 7.41 -8.92
CA GLY A 12 -4.43 8.68 -8.97
C GLY A 12 -3.88 9.08 -10.34
N GLY A 13 -4.57 8.73 -11.44
CA GLY A 13 -4.14 8.86 -12.81
C GLY A 13 -3.16 7.76 -13.23
N SER A 14 -2.80 7.78 -14.51
CA SER A 14 -1.77 6.90 -15.10
C SER A 14 -0.40 7.02 -14.41
N GLU A 15 -0.13 8.17 -13.81
CA GLU A 15 1.11 8.44 -13.06
C GLU A 15 1.22 7.61 -11.78
N CYS A 16 0.08 7.22 -11.20
CA CYS A 16 0.01 6.45 -9.97
C CYS A 16 -0.08 4.94 -10.17
N ASN A 17 -0.38 4.47 -11.39
CA ASN A 17 -0.51 3.05 -11.71
C ASN A 17 0.73 2.25 -11.31
N SER A 18 1.93 2.77 -11.60
CA SER A 18 3.19 2.09 -11.26
C SER A 18 3.39 1.95 -9.75
N ALA A 19 3.03 2.97 -8.97
CA ALA A 19 3.13 2.94 -7.51
C ALA A 19 2.10 2.01 -6.88
N GLU A 20 0.86 2.03 -7.38
CA GLU A 20 -0.19 1.11 -6.96
C GLU A 20 0.18 -0.35 -7.29
N ALA A 21 0.68 -0.60 -8.49
CA ALA A 21 1.16 -1.93 -8.90
C ALA A 21 2.32 -2.40 -8.03
N ALA A 22 3.31 -1.54 -7.73
CA ALA A 22 4.40 -1.86 -6.81
C ALA A 22 3.88 -2.28 -5.43
N PHE A 23 2.90 -1.56 -4.88
CA PHE A 23 2.26 -1.90 -3.61
C PHE A 23 1.55 -3.27 -3.67
N PHE A 24 0.74 -3.53 -4.71
CA PHE A 24 -0.01 -4.79 -4.80
C PHE A 24 0.88 -5.99 -5.13
N ASN A 25 1.99 -5.79 -5.84
CA ASN A 25 2.99 -6.83 -6.13
C ASN A 25 3.75 -7.31 -4.89
N ILE A 26 3.74 -6.54 -3.79
CA ILE A 26 4.26 -7.03 -2.51
C ILE A 26 3.30 -8.10 -1.99
N VAL A 27 3.69 -9.36 -2.18
CA VAL A 27 2.92 -10.54 -1.76
C VAL A 27 3.88 -11.51 -1.06
N LYS A 28 3.63 -11.78 0.23
CA LYS A 28 4.36 -12.78 1.00
C LYS A 28 3.63 -14.12 0.93
N LYS A 29 4.35 -15.16 0.56
CA LYS A 29 3.85 -16.54 0.46
C LYS A 29 4.89 -17.52 0.96
N ASN A 30 4.45 -18.68 1.46
CA ASN A 30 5.29 -19.81 1.82
C ASN A 30 4.74 -21.10 1.19
N LYS A 31 5.29 -22.27 1.57
CA LYS A 31 4.81 -23.58 1.10
C LYS A 31 3.33 -23.87 1.39
N HIS A 32 2.74 -23.16 2.36
CA HIS A 32 1.34 -23.27 2.76
C HIS A 32 0.44 -22.20 2.11
N GLY A 33 0.99 -21.36 1.24
CA GLY A 33 0.24 -20.39 0.44
C GLY A 33 0.44 -18.94 0.89
N PHE A 34 -0.61 -18.14 0.68
CA PHE A 34 -0.58 -16.69 0.90
C PHE A 34 -0.56 -16.34 2.39
N LEU A 35 0.32 -15.42 2.76
CA LEU A 35 0.48 -14.94 4.13
C LEU A 35 -0.09 -13.52 4.26
N PRO A 36 -1.37 -13.35 4.61
CA PRO A 36 -2.03 -12.05 4.63
C PRO A 36 -1.39 -11.08 5.63
N ASN A 37 -1.04 -11.56 6.84
CA ASN A 37 -0.42 -10.73 7.85
C ASN A 37 0.99 -10.26 7.45
N HIS A 38 1.82 -11.17 6.93
CA HIS A 38 3.17 -10.83 6.45
C HIS A 38 3.12 -9.89 5.24
N THR A 39 2.14 -10.09 4.35
CA THR A 39 1.92 -9.20 3.20
C THR A 39 1.53 -7.80 3.66
N LYS A 40 0.60 -7.71 4.62
CA LYS A 40 0.17 -6.46 5.25
C LYS A 40 1.36 -5.71 5.87
N ASP A 41 2.21 -6.40 6.62
CA ASP A 41 3.36 -5.78 7.27
C ASP A 41 4.41 -5.31 6.24
N ALA A 42 4.68 -6.11 5.21
CA ALA A 42 5.60 -5.73 4.13
C ALA A 42 5.08 -4.52 3.32
N ARG A 43 3.78 -4.48 3.04
CA ARG A 43 3.13 -3.32 2.40
C ARG A 43 3.18 -2.07 3.26
N LYS A 44 3.05 -2.21 4.59
CA LYS A 44 3.20 -1.10 5.52
C LYS A 44 4.63 -0.55 5.51
N ALA A 45 5.62 -1.43 5.50
CA ALA A 45 7.03 -1.04 5.40
C ALA A 45 7.30 -0.25 4.11
N PHE A 46 6.82 -0.75 2.96
CA PHE A 46 6.94 -0.06 1.68
C PHE A 46 6.38 1.37 1.70
N LEU A 47 5.19 1.57 2.29
CA LEU A 47 4.61 2.92 2.40
C LEU A 47 5.40 3.84 3.36
N ASN A 48 6.08 3.28 4.36
CA ASN A 48 6.93 4.05 5.26
C ASN A 48 8.29 4.43 4.65
N GLU A 49 8.74 3.72 3.60
CA GLU A 49 10.01 3.97 2.90
C GLU A 49 9.91 5.11 1.87
N CYS A 50 8.70 5.53 1.48
CA CYS A 50 8.53 6.60 0.50
C CYS A 50 8.92 7.99 1.08
N PRO A 51 9.86 8.73 0.46
CA PRO A 51 10.28 10.06 0.90
C PRO A 51 9.27 11.17 0.52
N ASP A 52 8.43 10.95 -0.50
CA ASP A 52 7.39 11.88 -0.97
C ASP A 52 6.12 11.88 -0.10
N ASN A 53 6.34 12.08 1.20
CA ASN A 53 5.27 12.35 2.17
C ASN A 53 4.77 13.79 2.08
N GLY A 54 5.02 14.52 0.97
CA GLY A 54 4.54 15.85 0.61
C GLY A 54 4.34 16.81 1.78
N GLU A 55 5.27 17.74 1.99
CA GLU A 55 5.08 18.90 2.90
C GLU A 55 4.40 18.55 4.24
N GLY A 56 5.13 17.85 5.11
CA GLY A 56 4.72 17.70 6.51
C GLY A 56 3.94 16.42 6.81
N GLY A 57 4.68 15.44 7.33
CA GLY A 57 4.13 14.38 8.16
C GLY A 57 3.69 13.15 7.38
N SER A 58 4.36 12.04 7.64
CA SER A 58 3.84 10.71 7.38
C SER A 58 2.40 10.66 7.91
N ASN A 59 1.40 10.68 7.02
CA ASN A 59 0.01 10.49 7.39
C ASN A 59 -0.18 9.03 7.83
N GLN A 60 0.33 8.69 9.01
CA GLN A 60 0.24 7.37 9.64
C GLN A 60 -1.22 6.91 9.71
N SER A 61 -2.17 7.85 9.83
CA SER A 61 -3.60 7.60 9.68
C SER A 61 -3.98 7.08 8.29
N MET A 62 -3.52 7.72 7.20
CA MET A 62 -3.74 7.24 5.83
C MET A 62 -3.06 5.90 5.58
N ILE A 63 -1.80 5.72 6.02
CA ILE A 63 -1.11 4.43 5.92
C ILE A 63 -1.91 3.34 6.63
N SER A 64 -2.41 3.63 7.84
CA SER A 64 -3.23 2.68 8.59
C SER A 64 -4.53 2.33 7.86
N GLN A 65 -5.20 3.31 7.24
CA GLN A 65 -6.41 3.07 6.44
C GLN A 65 -6.12 2.25 5.18
N ILE A 66 -5.05 2.58 4.44
CA ILE A 66 -4.60 1.83 3.25
C ILE A 66 -4.31 0.38 3.64
N ILE A 67 -3.58 0.17 4.72
CA ILE A 67 -3.19 -1.16 5.18
C ILE A 67 -4.38 -1.95 5.73
N SER A 68 -5.33 -1.29 6.39
CA SER A 68 -6.57 -1.91 6.84
C SER A 68 -7.40 -2.43 5.66
N LYS A 69 -7.54 -1.62 4.60
CA LYS A 69 -8.37 -1.93 3.43
C LYS A 69 -7.68 -2.88 2.44
N TYR A 70 -6.40 -2.65 2.15
CA TYR A 70 -5.66 -3.30 1.07
C TYR A 70 -4.47 -4.14 1.53
N GLY A 71 -4.05 -4.06 2.79
CA GLY A 71 -2.83 -4.74 3.25
C GLY A 71 -2.91 -6.27 3.19
N LYS A 72 -4.11 -6.85 3.33
CA LYS A 72 -4.32 -8.30 3.30
C LYS A 72 -4.94 -8.81 1.99
N VAL A 73 -5.28 -7.92 1.07
CA VAL A 73 -6.00 -8.28 -0.16
C VAL A 73 -5.02 -8.78 -1.21
N ARG A 74 -5.33 -9.89 -1.85
CA ARG A 74 -4.66 -10.32 -3.08
C ARG A 74 -5.52 -9.84 -4.25
N LEU A 75 -5.06 -8.79 -4.92
CA LEU A 75 -5.61 -8.36 -6.20
C LEU A 75 -4.88 -9.09 -7.34
#